data_AF-A0A135P7S3-F1
#
_entry.id   AF-A0A135P7S3-F1
#
_cell.length_a   1.000
_cell.length_b   1.000
_cell.length_c   1.000
_cell.angle_alpha   90.00
_cell.angle_beta   90.00
_cell.angle_gamma   90.00
#
_symmetry.space_group_name_H-M   'P 1'
#
loop_
_entity.id
_entity.type
_entity.pdbx_description
1 polymer ?
#
loop_
_entity_poly.entity_id
_entity_poly.type
_entity_poly.pdbx_seq_one_letter_code
_entity_poly.pdbx_strand_id
1 'polypeptide(L)'
;MNFNVGLYFLAVAFSTAGMITSAKADDYSFTATNTTGSAITKVLVSENKKEWGYFDIGRGINPGKTANLEWDQSTNSESCTQWVKAAYADGSESEPAKFDFCEDGLEINF
;
A
#
# COMPACT_ATOMS: atom_id res chain seq x y z
N MET A 1 41.59 -4.16 59.84
CA MET A 1 42.23 -3.58 58.64
C MET A 1 41.12 -3.00 57.77
N ASN A 2 41.22 -1.70 57.51
CA ASN A 2 40.19 -0.87 56.90
C ASN A 2 40.09 -1.17 55.40
N PHE A 3 38.89 -1.44 54.88
CA PHE A 3 38.68 -1.49 53.43
C PHE A 3 37.85 -0.27 53.00
N ASN A 4 38.43 0.46 52.05
CA ASN A 4 38.02 1.77 51.57
C ASN A 4 36.63 1.76 50.92
N VAL A 5 35.88 2.81 51.23
CA VAL A 5 34.73 3.28 50.46
C VAL A 5 35.23 3.74 49.09
N GLY A 6 34.72 3.14 48.02
CA GLY A 6 35.03 3.50 46.64
C GLY A 6 33.77 3.49 45.80
N LEU A 7 33.08 4.62 45.82
CA LEU A 7 31.85 4.95 45.11
C LEU A 7 32.13 5.09 43.61
N TYR A 8 31.60 4.20 42.76
CA TYR A 8 31.39 4.49 41.33
C TYR A 8 30.13 3.78 40.83
N PHE A 9 28.96 4.38 41.12
CA PHE A 9 27.75 4.12 40.37
C PHE A 9 27.85 4.91 39.06
N LEU A 10 28.27 4.26 37.97
CA LEU A 10 28.09 4.79 36.62
C LEU A 10 26.86 4.13 35.99
N ALA A 11 25.69 4.64 36.33
CA ALA A 11 24.46 4.30 35.61
C ALA A 11 24.47 5.05 34.27
N VAL A 12 24.96 4.41 33.21
CA VAL A 12 24.72 4.88 31.84
C VAL A 12 23.29 4.49 31.49
N ALA A 13 22.35 5.42 31.70
CA ALA A 13 20.98 5.30 31.21
C ALA A 13 21.01 5.43 29.68
N PHE A 14 21.02 4.28 28.99
CA PHE A 14 20.87 4.23 27.54
C PHE A 14 19.38 4.40 27.20
N SER A 15 18.89 5.64 27.29
CA SER A 15 17.54 5.98 26.86
C SER A 15 17.49 6.07 25.34
N THR A 16 17.55 4.92 24.66
CA THR A 16 17.04 4.84 23.29
C THR A 16 15.53 4.75 23.39
N ALA A 17 14.88 5.91 23.48
CA ALA A 17 13.48 6.03 23.12
C ALA A 17 13.39 5.82 21.60
N GLY A 18 13.46 4.54 21.18
CA GLY A 18 13.02 4.14 19.87
C GLY A 18 11.56 4.54 19.76
N MET A 19 11.27 5.57 18.97
CA MET A 19 9.92 5.87 18.54
C MET A 19 9.50 4.68 17.66
N ILE A 20 8.91 3.67 18.30
CA ILE A 20 8.14 2.65 17.59
C ILE A 20 6.89 3.39 17.12
N THR A 21 6.97 4.03 15.96
CA THR A 21 5.78 4.31 15.18
C THR A 21 5.22 2.93 14.84
N SER A 22 4.20 2.49 15.57
CA SER A 22 3.33 1.43 15.09
C SER A 22 2.72 1.95 13.79
N ALA A 23 3.36 1.63 12.66
CA ALA A 23 2.69 1.59 11.39
C ALA A 23 1.55 0.60 11.62
N LYS A 24 0.33 1.11 11.79
CA LYS A 24 -0.82 0.24 11.77
C LYS A 24 -0.76 -0.45 10.42
N ALA A 25 -0.64 -1.77 10.45
CA ALA A 25 -0.92 -2.58 9.29
C ALA A 25 -2.44 -2.50 9.10
N ASP A 26 -2.89 -1.36 8.59
CA ASP A 26 -4.23 -1.23 8.06
C ASP A 26 -4.21 -2.02 6.75
N ASP A 27 -5.05 -3.04 6.68
CA ASP A 27 -5.35 -3.75 5.44
C ASP A 27 -6.12 -2.77 4.55
N TYR A 28 -5.41 -1.99 3.73
CA TYR A 28 -6.07 -1.09 2.80
C TYR A 28 -6.78 -1.94 1.74
N SER A 29 -8.07 -1.72 1.56
CA SER A 29 -8.85 -2.38 0.53
C SER A 29 -9.62 -1.36 -0.29
N PHE A 30 -9.78 -1.66 -1.57
CA PHE A 30 -10.50 -0.80 -2.50
C PHE A 30 -11.31 -1.64 -3.47
N THR A 31 -12.36 -1.05 -4.00
CA THR A 31 -13.19 -1.68 -5.02
C THR A 31 -12.83 -1.15 -6.40
N ALA A 32 -12.76 -2.05 -7.37
CA ALA A 32 -12.48 -1.76 -8.76
C ALA A 32 -13.66 -2.22 -9.61
N THR A 33 -14.36 -1.28 -10.25
CA THR A 33 -15.51 -1.55 -11.12
C THR A 33 -15.14 -1.29 -12.57
N ASN A 34 -15.39 -2.27 -13.43
CA ASN A 34 -15.22 -2.11 -14.87
C ASN A 34 -16.51 -1.57 -15.50
N THR A 35 -16.51 -0.30 -15.90
CA THR A 35 -17.65 0.33 -16.59
C THR A 35 -17.50 0.28 -18.12
N THR A 36 -16.38 -0.25 -18.61
CA THR A 36 -16.06 -0.38 -20.04
C THR A 36 -16.64 -1.65 -20.67
N GLY A 37 -16.54 -1.76 -22.00
CA GLY A 37 -16.93 -2.95 -22.75
C GLY A 37 -15.88 -4.06 -22.83
N SER A 38 -14.66 -3.84 -22.31
CA SER A 38 -13.53 -4.76 -22.40
C SER A 38 -13.15 -5.27 -21.02
N ALA A 39 -12.81 -6.55 -20.87
CA ALA A 39 -12.45 -7.09 -19.55
C ALA A 39 -11.13 -6.49 -19.06
N ILE A 40 -11.08 -6.08 -17.78
CA ILE A 40 -9.83 -5.68 -17.14
C ILE A 40 -9.05 -6.94 -16.79
N THR A 41 -7.80 -7.01 -17.24
CA THR A 41 -6.91 -8.16 -17.00
C THR A 41 -5.88 -7.88 -15.92
N LYS A 42 -5.54 -6.60 -15.68
CA LYS A 42 -4.67 -6.15 -14.58
C LYS A 42 -5.10 -4.77 -14.10
N VAL A 43 -4.98 -4.53 -12.80
CA VAL A 43 -4.99 -3.18 -12.22
C VAL A 43 -3.55 -2.83 -11.88
N LEU A 44 -3.03 -1.77 -12.49
CA LEU A 44 -1.64 -1.34 -12.40
C LEU A 44 -1.52 -0.17 -11.44
N VAL A 45 -0.48 -0.17 -10.60
CA VAL A 45 -0.21 0.90 -9.64
C VAL A 45 1.22 1.40 -9.69
N SER A 46 1.41 2.69 -9.39
CA SER A 46 2.73 3.34 -9.45
C SER A 46 2.79 4.59 -8.59
N GLU A 47 3.91 4.77 -7.88
CA GLU A 47 4.19 6.04 -7.18
C GLU A 47 4.55 7.17 -8.15
N ASN A 48 5.18 6.83 -9.28
CA ASN A 48 5.94 7.78 -10.09
C ASN A 48 5.56 7.78 -11.60
N LYS A 49 4.63 6.93 -12.03
CA LYS A 49 4.21 6.68 -13.42
C LYS A 49 5.28 6.08 -14.36
N LYS A 50 6.43 5.69 -13.83
CA LYS A 50 7.53 5.07 -14.60
C LYS A 50 7.59 3.57 -14.39
N GLU A 51 7.50 3.14 -13.13
CA GLU A 51 7.53 1.74 -12.73
C GLU A 51 6.14 1.35 -12.24
N TRP A 52 5.61 0.23 -12.74
CA TRP A 52 4.25 -0.19 -12.47
C TRP A 52 4.23 -1.57 -11.84
N GLY A 53 3.70 -1.66 -10.62
CA GLY A 53 3.24 -2.90 -10.02
C GLY A 53 1.85 -3.27 -10.53
N TYR A 54 1.36 -4.45 -10.18
CA TYR A 54 0.01 -4.86 -10.52
C TYR A 54 -0.63 -5.67 -9.39
N PHE A 55 -1.95 -5.53 -9.27
CA PHE A 55 -2.76 -6.44 -8.48
C PHE A 55 -3.07 -7.69 -9.29
N ASP A 56 -2.93 -8.86 -8.66
CA ASP A 56 -3.47 -10.10 -9.20
C ASP A 56 -4.98 -10.13 -8.96
N ILE A 57 -5.74 -10.07 -10.06
CA ILE A 57 -7.20 -10.08 -10.08
C ILE A 57 -7.76 -11.40 -10.62
N GLY A 58 -6.93 -12.45 -10.66
CA GLY A 58 -7.28 -13.78 -11.13
C GLY A 58 -7.73 -13.78 -12.59
N ARG A 59 -9.02 -14.08 -12.81
CA ARG A 59 -9.61 -14.15 -14.17
C ARG A 59 -9.93 -12.78 -14.78
N GLY A 60 -9.65 -11.69 -14.06
CA GLY A 60 -10.00 -10.34 -14.50
C GLY A 60 -11.38 -9.87 -14.04
N ILE A 61 -11.67 -8.60 -14.32
CA ILE A 61 -12.95 -7.95 -14.02
C ILE A 61 -13.71 -7.76 -15.33
N ASN A 62 -14.74 -8.58 -15.53
CA ASN A 62 -15.60 -8.50 -16.71
C ASN A 62 -16.38 -7.17 -16.77
N PRO A 63 -16.85 -6.75 -17.95
CA PRO A 63 -17.72 -5.58 -18.10
C PRO A 63 -18.89 -5.56 -17.11
N GLY A 64 -19.07 -4.42 -16.44
CA GLY A 64 -20.13 -4.21 -15.44
C GLY A 64 -19.93 -4.97 -14.13
N LYS A 65 -18.74 -5.49 -13.85
CA LYS A 65 -18.41 -6.19 -12.60
C LYS A 65 -17.48 -5.37 -11.72
N THR A 66 -17.54 -5.67 -10.43
CA THR A 66 -16.70 -5.08 -9.39
C THR A 66 -15.90 -6.18 -8.72
N ALA A 67 -14.63 -5.90 -8.43
CA ALA A 67 -13.78 -6.73 -7.58
C ALA A 67 -13.32 -5.94 -6.36
N ASN A 68 -13.19 -6.62 -5.23
CA ASN A 68 -12.52 -6.09 -4.04
C ASN A 68 -11.04 -6.47 -4.13
N LEU A 69 -10.16 -5.49 -3.96
CA LEU A 69 -8.72 -5.65 -4.05
C LEU A 69 -8.11 -5.23 -2.71
N GLU A 70 -7.23 -6.10 -2.20
CA GLU A 70 -6.52 -5.88 -0.96
C GLU A 70 -5.10 -5.42 -1.29
N TRP A 71 -4.70 -4.31 -0.69
CA TRP A 71 -3.34 -3.81 -0.72
C TRP A 71 -2.49 -4.67 0.22
N ASP A 72 -1.43 -5.27 -0.31
CA ASP A 72 -0.60 -6.16 0.48
C ASP A 72 0.13 -5.37 1.59
N GLN A 73 -0.01 -5.80 2.84
CA GLN A 73 0.58 -5.10 3.98
C GLN A 73 2.11 -4.95 3.89
N SER A 74 2.80 -5.80 3.11
CA SER A 74 4.25 -5.70 2.92
C SER A 74 4.67 -4.46 2.13
N THR A 75 3.75 -3.82 1.41
CA THR A 75 3.98 -2.56 0.70
C THR A 75 3.42 -1.34 1.46
N ASN A 76 3.02 -1.49 2.73
CA ASN A 76 2.56 -0.37 3.59
C ASN A 76 3.64 0.68 3.92
N SER A 77 4.87 0.49 3.46
CA SER A 77 5.93 1.51 3.50
C SER A 77 5.91 2.45 2.29
N GLU A 78 5.11 2.14 1.26
CA GLU A 78 4.92 2.98 0.08
C GLU A 78 4.00 4.17 0.38
N SER A 79 4.03 5.19 -0.49
CA SER A 79 3.13 6.34 -0.38
C SER A 79 1.66 5.89 -0.48
N CYS A 80 0.77 6.40 0.37
CA CYS A 80 -0.67 6.16 0.24
C CYS A 80 -1.24 6.70 -1.08
N THR A 81 -0.67 7.79 -1.60
CA THR A 81 -1.14 8.37 -2.86
C THR A 81 -0.45 7.73 -4.05
N GLN A 82 -1.22 7.04 -4.88
CA GLN A 82 -0.72 6.17 -5.94
C GLN A 82 -1.43 6.47 -7.27
N TRP A 83 -0.73 6.27 -8.37
CA TRP A 83 -1.33 6.31 -9.71
C TRP A 83 -1.87 4.92 -10.04
N VAL A 84 -3.09 4.87 -10.56
CA VAL A 84 -3.79 3.64 -10.91
C VAL A 84 -4.23 3.71 -12.37
N LYS A 85 -4.10 2.60 -13.09
CA LYS A 85 -4.68 2.41 -14.42
C LYS A 85 -5.10 0.95 -14.63
N ALA A 86 -6.00 0.71 -15.57
CA ALA A 86 -6.39 -0.64 -15.98
C ALA A 86 -5.70 -1.06 -17.28
N ALA A 87 -5.35 -2.33 -17.39
CA ALA A 87 -5.00 -2.97 -18.65
C ALA A 87 -6.15 -3.87 -19.13
N TYR A 88 -6.62 -3.65 -20.35
CA TYR A 88 -7.79 -4.32 -20.90
C TYR A 88 -7.43 -5.52 -21.78
N ALA A 89 -8.39 -6.44 -21.97
CA ALA A 89 -8.19 -7.66 -22.75
C ALA A 89 -7.98 -7.40 -24.25
N ASP A 90 -8.40 -6.24 -24.75
CA ASP A 90 -8.11 -5.78 -26.12
C ASP A 90 -6.68 -5.22 -26.30
N GLY A 91 -5.89 -5.16 -25.22
CA GLY A 91 -4.51 -4.67 -25.21
C GLY A 91 -4.37 -3.16 -24.99
N SER A 92 -5.47 -2.42 -24.85
CA SER A 92 -5.43 -1.00 -24.46
C SER A 92 -5.26 -0.83 -22.95
N GLU A 93 -4.92 0.40 -22.53
CA GLU A 93 -4.82 0.80 -21.12
C GLU A 93 -5.64 2.05 -20.86
N SER A 94 -6.14 2.22 -19.63
CA SER A 94 -6.79 3.46 -19.22
C SER A 94 -5.79 4.59 -19.01
N GLU A 95 -6.26 5.84 -19.03
CA GLU A 95 -5.46 6.94 -18.54
C GLU A 95 -5.14 6.76 -17.04
N PRO A 96 -3.91 7.04 -16.59
CA PRO A 96 -3.57 7.03 -15.17
C PRO A 96 -4.31 8.10 -14.39
N ALA A 97 -4.98 7.69 -13.32
CA ALA A 97 -5.59 8.58 -12.34
C ALA A 97 -4.91 8.39 -10.97
N LYS A 98 -4.86 9.46 -10.17
CA LYS A 98 -4.19 9.43 -8.86
C LYS A 98 -5.24 9.29 -7.75
N PHE A 99 -5.03 8.34 -6.85
CA PHE A 99 -5.93 8.05 -5.74
C PHE A 99 -5.18 8.02 -4.42
N ASP A 100 -5.89 8.28 -3.33
CA ASP A 100 -5.38 8.16 -1.97
C ASP A 100 -5.93 6.89 -1.33
N PHE A 101 -5.06 5.91 -1.08
CA PHE A 101 -5.42 4.63 -0.49
C PHE A 101 -5.45 4.67 1.04
N CYS A 102 -5.00 5.77 1.66
CA CYS A 102 -5.16 5.98 3.10
C CYS A 102 -6.62 6.27 3.51
N GLU A 103 -7.51 6.54 2.54
CA GLU A 103 -8.94 6.72 2.82
C GLU A 103 -9.67 5.37 2.77
N ASP A 104 -10.52 5.13 3.76
CA ASP A 104 -11.38 3.95 3.82
C ASP A 104 -12.41 3.93 2.69
N GLY A 105 -12.66 2.75 2.13
CA GLY A 105 -13.76 2.51 1.19
C GLY A 105 -13.56 3.14 -0.19
N LEU A 106 -12.31 3.26 -0.64
CA LEU A 106 -11.99 3.74 -1.98
C LEU A 106 -12.69 2.90 -3.07
N GLU A 107 -13.40 3.57 -3.97
CA GLU A 107 -14.04 2.97 -5.15
C GLU A 107 -13.44 3.59 -6.41
N ILE A 108 -12.94 2.74 -7.29
CA ILE A 108 -12.33 3.12 -8.56
C ILE A 108 -13.18 2.58 -9.70
N ASN A 109 -13.65 3.48 -10.55
CA ASN A 109 -14.42 3.16 -11.75
C ASN A 109 -13.54 3.37 -12.99
N PHE A 110 -13.44 2.32 -13.81
CA PHE A 110 -12.65 2.31 -15.06
C PHE A 110 -13.56 2.39 -16.29
#